data_AF-A0A017H890-F1
#
_entry.id   AF-A0A017H890-F1
#
_cell.length_a   1.000
_cell.length_b   1.000
_cell.length_c   1.000
_cell.angle_alpha   90.00
_cell.angle_beta   90.00
_cell.angle_gamma   90.00
#
_symmetry.space_group_name_H-M   'P 1'
#
loop_
_entity.id
_entity.type
_entity.pdbx_description
1 polymer ?
#
loop_
_entity_poly.entity_id
_entity_poly.type
_entity_poly.pdbx_seq_one_letter_code
_entity_poly.pdbx_strand_id
1 'polypeptide(L)'
;MAEDQERGHWYELADPVDGKPTGIRLRIAGPDSETQRAARLKLADDLADLADADGRVSPAAREQARLDNLARCILSWEITEDGDPVPFTHRNIIRLLKAGAWVQAQVDAFAADRSAHRGNA
;
A
#
# COMPACT_ATOMS: atom_id res chain seq x y z
N MET A 1 1.36 20.75 3.71
CA MET A 1 2.45 20.22 2.84
C MET A 1 3.00 18.90 3.39
N ALA A 2 3.86 18.90 4.43
CA ALA A 2 4.39 17.63 4.99
C ALA A 2 3.32 16.85 5.79
N GLU A 3 2.51 17.55 6.59
CA GLU A 3 1.44 16.93 7.38
C GLU A 3 0.34 16.29 6.52
N ASP A 4 0.05 16.83 5.33
CA ASP A 4 -0.95 16.26 4.41
C ASP A 4 -0.46 14.94 3.80
N GLN A 5 0.83 14.90 3.44
CA GLN A 5 1.47 13.68 2.96
C GLN A 5 1.43 12.60 4.05
N GLU A 6 1.75 12.96 5.30
CA GLU A 6 1.73 12.03 6.43
C GLU A 6 0.32 11.55 6.78
N ARG A 7 -0.67 12.46 6.77
CA ARG A 7 -2.08 12.11 6.98
C ARG A 7 -2.62 11.19 5.89
N GLY A 8 -2.05 11.23 4.69
CA GLY A 8 -2.52 10.48 3.55
C GLY A 8 -3.90 10.89 3.06
N HIS A 9 -4.28 10.37 1.89
CA HIS A 9 -5.57 10.64 1.26
C HIS A 9 -6.38 9.36 1.05
N TRP A 10 -7.70 9.50 1.08
CA TRP A 10 -8.62 8.41 0.78
C TRP A 10 -8.68 8.19 -0.73
N TYR A 11 -8.50 6.94 -1.13
CA TYR A 11 -8.60 6.45 -2.49
C TYR A 11 -9.59 5.29 -2.54
N GLU A 12 -10.48 5.30 -3.52
CA GLU A 12 -11.41 4.21 -3.75
C GLU A 12 -10.90 3.34 -4.91
N LEU A 13 -10.80 2.03 -4.66
CA LEU A 13 -10.41 1.08 -5.69
C LEU A 13 -11.48 1.02 -6.79
N ALA A 14 -11.05 1.08 -8.04
CA ALA A 14 -11.91 0.92 -9.21
C ALA A 14 -11.81 -0.52 -9.75
N ASP A 15 -12.93 -1.07 -10.19
CA ASP A 15 -12.97 -2.36 -10.89
C ASP A 15 -12.09 -2.27 -12.16
N PRO A 16 -11.21 -3.25 -12.41
CA PRO A 16 -10.25 -3.18 -13.50
C PRO A 16 -10.88 -3.36 -14.89
N VAL A 17 -12.12 -3.85 -14.99
CA VAL A 17 -12.81 -4.13 -16.25
C VAL A 17 -13.68 -2.95 -16.66
N ASP A 18 -14.50 -2.42 -15.75
CA ASP A 18 -15.46 -1.37 -16.06
C ASP A 18 -15.15 0.00 -15.43
N GLY A 19 -14.13 0.07 -14.59
CA GLY A 19 -13.67 1.29 -13.93
C GLY A 19 -14.62 1.79 -12.83
N LYS A 20 -15.65 1.03 -12.46
CA LYS A 20 -16.60 1.48 -11.44
C LYS A 20 -15.98 1.41 -10.04
N PRO A 21 -16.37 2.30 -9.13
CA PRO A 21 -15.94 2.22 -7.74
C PRO A 21 -16.41 0.90 -7.11
N THR A 22 -15.51 0.23 -6.39
CA THR A 22 -15.78 -1.07 -5.76
C THR A 22 -16.39 -0.94 -4.35
N GLY A 23 -16.44 0.27 -3.79
CA GLY A 23 -16.76 0.51 -2.38
C GLY A 23 -15.60 0.26 -1.41
N ILE A 24 -14.47 -0.29 -1.89
CA ILE A 24 -13.26 -0.49 -1.09
C ILE A 24 -12.47 0.82 -1.05
N ARG A 25 -12.36 1.42 0.14
CA ARG A 25 -11.60 2.68 0.33
C ARG A 25 -10.35 2.44 1.16
N LEU A 26 -9.24 2.99 0.72
CA LEU A 26 -7.94 2.91 1.36
C LEU A 26 -7.44 4.31 1.65
N ARG A 27 -6.93 4.54 2.86
CA ARG A 27 -6.22 5.78 3.19
C ARG A 27 -4.73 5.52 3.04
N ILE A 28 -4.10 6.20 2.10
CA ILE A 28 -2.71 5.90 1.69
C ILE A 28 -1.84 7.13 1.98
N ALA A 29 -0.67 6.89 2.57
CA ALA A 29 0.31 7.93 2.84
C ALA A 29 0.93 8.46 1.53
N GLY A 30 1.14 9.78 1.47
CA GLY A 30 1.72 10.41 0.28
C GLY A 30 3.20 10.07 0.06
N PRO A 31 3.72 10.21 -1.16
CA PRO A 31 5.07 9.78 -1.52
C PRO A 31 6.20 10.48 -0.77
N ASP A 32 5.95 11.69 -0.26
CA ASP A 32 6.91 12.52 0.48
C ASP A 32 6.66 12.47 2.01
N SER A 33 5.88 11.50 2.50
CA SER A 33 5.62 11.27 3.93
C SER A 33 6.78 10.57 4.64
N GLU A 34 6.86 10.74 5.96
CA GLU A 34 7.77 9.99 6.82
C GLU A 34 7.38 8.51 6.87
N THR A 35 6.07 8.20 6.82
CA THR A 35 5.58 6.82 6.69
C THR A 35 6.15 6.12 5.46
N GLN A 36 6.08 6.74 4.27
CA GLN A 36 6.64 6.14 3.06
C GLN A 36 8.17 6.07 3.08
N ARG A 37 8.84 7.06 3.68
CA ARG A 37 10.29 7.00 3.90
C ARG A 37 10.68 5.81 4.77
N ALA A 38 9.98 5.64 5.90
CA ALA A 38 10.20 4.53 6.82
C ALA A 38 9.91 3.16 6.18
N ALA A 39 8.84 3.06 5.38
CA ALA A 39 8.53 1.83 4.64
C ALA A 39 9.67 1.43 3.69
N ARG A 40 10.20 2.37 2.91
CA ARG A 40 11.32 2.12 1.98
C ARG A 40 12.62 1.72 2.69
N LEU A 41 12.92 2.34 3.83
CA LEU A 41 14.07 1.94 4.66
C LEU A 41 13.89 0.52 5.18
N LYS A 42 12.69 0.20 5.71
CA LYS A 42 12.41 -1.14 6.21
C LYS A 42 12.41 -2.19 5.11
N LEU A 43 12.03 -1.85 3.88
CA LEU A 43 12.17 -2.73 2.73
C LEU A 43 13.65 -3.06 2.45
N ALA A 44 14.55 -2.09 2.56
CA ALA A 44 15.98 -2.34 2.39
C ALA A 44 16.50 -3.30 3.47
N ASP A 45 16.09 -3.11 4.73
CA ASP A 45 16.42 -4.02 5.83
C ASP A 45 15.82 -5.42 5.61
N ASP A 46 14.52 -5.50 5.26
CA ASP A 46 13.82 -6.76 4.99
C ASP A 46 14.51 -7.55 3.86
N LEU A 47 14.97 -6.87 2.80
CA LEU A 47 15.70 -7.52 1.70
C LEU A 47 17.11 -7.98 2.12
N ALA A 48 17.78 -7.25 3.01
CA ALA A 48 19.08 -7.66 3.55
C ALA A 48 18.94 -8.90 4.45
N ASP A 49 17.91 -8.93 5.31
CA ASP A 49 17.62 -10.06 6.21
C ASP A 49 17.21 -11.33 5.44
N LEU A 50 16.57 -11.17 4.27
CA LEU A 50 16.13 -12.27 3.40
C LEU A 50 17.21 -12.76 2.42
N ALA A 51 18.35 -12.08 2.34
CA ALA A 51 19.42 -12.46 1.43
C ALA A 51 20.14 -13.72 1.91
N ASP A 52 20.50 -14.60 0.98
CA ASP A 52 21.35 -15.75 1.27
C ASP A 52 22.82 -15.35 1.48
N ALA A 53 23.69 -16.34 1.72
CA ALA A 53 25.11 -16.11 1.94
C ALA A 53 25.83 -15.44 0.75
N ASP A 54 25.26 -15.53 -0.47
CA ASP A 54 25.77 -14.88 -1.68
C ASP A 54 25.12 -13.50 -1.91
N GLY A 55 24.30 -13.02 -0.97
CA GLY A 55 23.60 -11.74 -1.05
C GLY A 55 22.39 -11.77 -1.98
N ARG A 56 21.87 -12.94 -2.36
CA ARG A 56 20.74 -13.07 -3.29
C ARG A 56 19.43 -13.23 -2.52
N VAL A 57 18.41 -12.53 -3.00
CA VAL A 57 17.03 -12.67 -2.51
C VAL A 57 16.22 -13.44 -3.55
N SER A 58 15.52 -14.50 -3.13
CA SER A 58 14.66 -15.25 -4.04
C SER A 58 13.54 -14.37 -4.63
N PRO A 59 13.05 -14.64 -5.86
CA PRO A 59 11.97 -13.86 -6.45
C PRO A 59 10.71 -13.80 -5.58
N ALA A 60 10.34 -14.93 -4.95
CA ALA A 60 9.18 -15.01 -4.07
C ALA A 60 9.35 -14.16 -2.80
N ALA A 61 10.54 -14.20 -2.18
CA ALA A 61 10.84 -13.36 -1.02
C ALA A 61 10.85 -11.87 -1.38
N ARG A 62 11.38 -11.51 -2.55
CA ARG A 62 11.39 -10.13 -3.04
C ARG A 62 9.99 -9.59 -3.30
N GLU A 63 9.11 -10.41 -3.88
CA GLU A 63 7.72 -10.03 -4.10
C GLU A 63 6.96 -9.87 -2.77
N GLN A 64 7.16 -10.78 -1.82
CA GLN A 64 6.56 -10.64 -0.49
C GLN A 64 7.02 -9.36 0.22
N ALA A 65 8.33 -9.06 0.22
CA ALA A 65 8.87 -7.83 0.79
C ALA A 65 8.29 -6.57 0.12
N ARG A 66 8.07 -6.61 -1.21
CA ARG A 66 7.43 -5.51 -1.94
C ARG A 66 5.97 -5.29 -1.50
N LEU A 67 5.21 -6.38 -1.32
CA LEU A 67 3.83 -6.31 -0.80
C LEU A 67 3.79 -5.79 0.63
N ASP A 68 4.73 -6.22 1.47
CA ASP A 68 4.85 -5.73 2.84
C ASP A 68 5.19 -4.23 2.87
N ASN A 69 6.08 -3.76 1.99
CA ASN A 69 6.35 -2.32 1.82
C ASN A 69 5.09 -1.54 1.41
N LEU A 70 4.34 -2.03 0.42
CA LEU A 70 3.11 -1.37 -0.02
C LEU A 70 2.03 -1.36 1.08
N ALA A 71 1.92 -2.44 1.85
CA ALA A 71 1.00 -2.53 2.98
C ALA A 71 1.33 -1.50 4.08
N ARG A 72 2.61 -1.23 4.34
CA ARG A 72 3.05 -0.20 5.31
C ARG A 72 2.63 1.23 4.91
N CYS A 73 2.37 1.47 3.62
CA CYS A 73 1.91 2.77 3.12
C CYS A 73 0.39 2.99 3.32
N ILE A 74 -0.37 1.94 3.65
CA ILE A 74 -1.81 2.03 3.93
C ILE A 74 -2.00 2.35 5.41
N LEU A 75 -2.66 3.46 5.70
CA LEU A 75 -2.86 4.01 7.04
C LEU A 75 -4.19 3.59 7.66
N SER A 76 -5.20 3.34 6.83
CA SER A 76 -6.54 2.91 7.23
C SER A 76 -7.29 2.35 6.01
N TRP A 77 -8.43 1.72 6.25
CA TRP A 77 -9.34 1.29 5.19
C TRP A 77 -10.81 1.31 5.62
N GLU A 78 -11.71 1.27 4.65
CA GLU A 78 -13.14 1.01 4.82
C GLU A 78 -13.51 -0.12 3.86
N ILE A 79 -13.74 -1.32 4.41
CA ILE A 79 -14.09 -2.53 3.68
C ILE A 79 -15.12 -3.30 4.50
N THR A 80 -16.17 -3.78 3.86
CA THR A 80 -17.15 -4.69 4.45
C THR A 80 -17.14 -6.04 3.73
N GLU A 81 -17.32 -7.12 4.49
CA GLU A 81 -17.49 -8.48 3.99
C GLU A 81 -18.70 -9.08 4.74
N ASP A 82 -19.70 -9.58 4.00
CA ASP A 82 -20.97 -10.09 4.56
C ASP A 82 -21.72 -9.11 5.49
N GLY A 83 -21.52 -7.79 5.30
CA GLY A 83 -22.14 -6.74 6.10
C GLY A 83 -21.33 -6.30 7.32
N ASP A 84 -20.24 -7.00 7.65
CA ASP A 84 -19.37 -6.66 8.77
C ASP A 84 -18.08 -5.95 8.30
N PRO A 85 -17.55 -4.99 9.08
CA PRO A 85 -16.29 -4.32 8.75
C PRO A 85 -15.11 -5.29 8.87
N VAL A 86 -14.28 -5.34 7.82
CA VAL A 86 -13.06 -6.16 7.84
C VAL A 86 -12.02 -5.50 8.74
N PRO A 87 -11.45 -6.20 9.75
CA PRO A 87 -10.48 -5.61 10.66
C PRO A 87 -9.22 -5.11 9.93
N PHE A 88 -8.81 -3.87 10.22
CA PHE A 88 -7.57 -3.29 9.69
C PHE A 88 -6.34 -3.94 10.34
N THR A 89 -5.79 -4.95 9.67
CA THR A 89 -4.62 -5.70 10.13
C THR A 89 -3.68 -5.97 8.96
N HIS A 90 -2.37 -6.06 9.23
CA HIS A 90 -1.37 -6.35 8.19
C HIS A 90 -1.73 -7.58 7.36
N ARG A 91 -2.16 -8.66 8.00
CA ARG A 91 -2.61 -9.89 7.34
C ARG A 91 -3.74 -9.63 6.34
N ASN A 92 -4.74 -8.84 6.72
CA ASN A 92 -5.89 -8.58 5.87
C ASN A 92 -5.54 -7.62 4.72
N ILE A 93 -4.63 -6.66 4.95
CA ILE A 93 -4.08 -5.80 3.89
C ILE A 93 -3.34 -6.65 2.85
N ILE A 94 -2.49 -7.58 3.29
CA ILE A 94 -1.79 -8.51 2.40
C ILE A 94 -2.79 -9.40 1.65
N ARG A 95 -3.89 -9.84 2.29
CA ARG A 95 -4.97 -10.58 1.62
C ARG A 95 -5.58 -9.76 0.47
N LEU A 96 -5.87 -8.47 0.71
CA LEU A 96 -6.39 -7.55 -0.31
C LEU A 96 -5.39 -7.34 -1.46
N LEU A 97 -4.12 -7.03 -1.15
CA LEU A 97 -3.10 -6.81 -2.16
C LEU A 97 -2.87 -8.07 -3.02
N LYS A 98 -3.05 -9.26 -2.45
CA LYS A 98 -2.97 -10.54 -3.18
C LYS A 98 -4.24 -10.91 -3.94
N ALA A 99 -5.36 -10.21 -3.74
CA ALA A 99 -6.63 -10.49 -4.43
C ALA A 99 -6.53 -10.26 -5.95
N GLY A 100 -5.65 -9.35 -6.38
CA GLY A 100 -5.35 -9.17 -7.79
C GLY A 100 -4.23 -8.16 -8.02
N ALA A 101 -3.45 -8.37 -9.09
CA ALA A 101 -2.36 -7.46 -9.48
C ALA A 101 -2.86 -6.03 -9.76
N TRP A 102 -4.11 -5.89 -10.19
CA TRP A 102 -4.74 -4.59 -10.43
C TRP A 102 -4.88 -3.76 -9.15
N VAL A 103 -5.13 -4.40 -8.00
CA VAL A 103 -5.22 -3.71 -6.70
C VAL A 103 -3.88 -3.10 -6.37
N GLN A 104 -2.81 -3.89 -6.52
CA GLN A 104 -1.45 -3.44 -6.25
C GLN A 104 -1.07 -2.28 -7.15
N ALA A 105 -1.39 -2.36 -8.45
CA ALA A 105 -1.09 -1.30 -9.41
C ALA A 105 -1.79 0.02 -9.06
N GLN A 106 -3.06 -0.02 -8.67
CA GLN A 106 -3.80 1.19 -8.26
C GLN A 106 -3.27 1.80 -6.96
N VAL A 107 -3.00 0.96 -5.95
CA VAL A 107 -2.43 1.42 -4.67
C VAL A 107 -1.04 2.02 -4.87
N ASP A 108 -0.18 1.36 -5.65
CA ASP A 108 1.17 1.85 -5.95
C ASP A 108 1.15 3.17 -6.74
N ALA A 109 0.31 3.27 -7.77
CA ALA A 109 0.15 4.48 -8.56
C ALA A 109 -0.33 5.66 -7.69
N PHE A 110 -1.33 5.43 -6.83
CA PHE A 110 -1.81 6.46 -5.92
C PHE A 110 -0.74 6.85 -4.89
N ALA A 111 -0.06 5.87 -4.30
CA ALA A 111 1.04 6.10 -3.35
C ALA A 111 2.20 6.90 -3.96
N ALA A 112 2.41 6.85 -5.28
CA ALA A 112 3.43 7.62 -5.98
C ALA A 112 2.98 9.02 -6.43
N ASP A 113 1.67 9.30 -6.46
CA ASP A 113 1.10 10.54 -6.99
C ASP A 113 1.18 11.68 -5.95
N ARG A 114 2.17 12.57 -6.14
CA ARG A 114 2.31 13.78 -5.32
C ARG A 114 1.12 14.72 -5.43
N SER A 115 0.47 14.79 -6.59
CA SER A 115 -0.64 15.72 -6.83
C SER A 115 -1.90 15.29 -6.07
N ALA A 116 -2.16 13.99 -5.98
CA ALA A 116 -3.24 13.41 -5.18
C ALA A 116 -3.09 13.67 -3.66
N HIS A 117 -1.89 14.08 -3.23
CA HIS A 117 -1.53 14.31 -1.83
C HIS A 117 -1.16 15.77 -1.53
N ARG A 118 -1.44 16.70 -2.45
CA ARG A 118 -1.33 18.14 -2.14
C ARG A 118 -2.51 18.55 -1.28
N GLY A 119 -2.24 19.20 -0.15
CA GLY A 119 -3.27 19.96 0.57
C GLY A 119 -3.86 20.99 -0.38
N ASN A 120 -5.19 21.00 -0.55
CA ASN A 120 -5.87 22.10 -1.23
C ASN A 120 -5.44 23.41 -0.54
N ALA A 121 -4.95 24.36 -1.34
CA ALA A 121 -4.87 25.75 -0.92
C ALA A 121 -6.27 26.32 -0.71
#